data_AF-A0A5C5GHI4-F1
#
_entry.id   AF-A0A5C5GHI4-F1
#
_cell.length_a   1.000
_cell.length_b   1.000
_cell.length_c   1.000
_cell.angle_alpha   90.00
_cell.angle_beta   90.00
_cell.angle_gamma   90.00
#
_symmetry.space_group_name_H-M   'P 1'
#
loop_
_entity.id
_entity.type
_entity.pdbx_description
1 polymer ?
#
loop_
_entity_poly.entity_id
_entity_poly.type
_entity_poly.pdbx_seq_one_letter_code
_entity_poly.pdbx_strand_id
1 'polypeptide(L)'
;MRFVPNSRTIIARAHSMWAFYLGLLFIWLPEIIYLAAGIDTNPRVWFILGTVAILYGIVGRLLDQSIDRSKVESPAWIAGLAVLVVGAVLWSDIRTPAPEPRLEPLPVSQTAESATMGVAVPLVARWEGLRTEAYLDPVGVPTICYGHTSGVRLGDRMSESQCQALLDTELRDYRASLHHYFTPQTISGRLTPYRDAAYTSFAYNVGTAGAGGSTATRRLNAGDIAGGCEALTWWNKAGGRVMRGLVNRRAEERDLCLRGLGTRT
;
A
#
# COMPACT_ATOMS: atom_id res chain seq x y z
N MET A 1 25.82 37.20 -27.20
CA MET A 1 24.38 37.29 -26.90
C MET A 1 24.16 38.42 -25.89
N ARG A 2 23.35 39.43 -26.21
CA ARG A 2 22.97 40.46 -25.23
C ARG A 2 21.80 39.92 -24.40
N PHE A 3 21.97 39.78 -23.09
CA PHE A 3 20.87 39.41 -22.20
C PHE A 3 19.79 40.50 -22.21
N VAL A 4 18.53 40.08 -22.17
CA VAL A 4 17.38 40.99 -22.05
C VAL A 4 17.53 41.78 -20.75
N PRO A 5 17.38 43.13 -20.75
CA PRO A 5 17.33 43.92 -19.54
C PRO A 5 16.27 43.35 -18.58
N ASN A 6 16.55 43.31 -17.27
CA ASN A 6 15.65 42.76 -16.24
C ASN A 6 15.37 41.25 -16.30
N SER A 7 16.24 40.45 -16.92
CA SER A 7 16.12 38.98 -17.01
C SER A 7 15.89 38.28 -15.67
N ARG A 8 16.54 38.74 -14.59
CA ARG A 8 16.37 38.19 -13.23
C ARG A 8 14.92 38.31 -12.72
N THR A 9 14.31 39.47 -12.94
CA THR A 9 12.92 39.73 -12.52
C THR A 9 11.93 38.93 -13.36
N ILE A 10 12.19 38.81 -14.66
CA ILE A 10 11.37 38.00 -15.58
C ILE A 10 11.40 36.53 -15.15
N ILE A 11 12.58 35.98 -14.86
CA ILE A 11 12.74 34.59 -14.42
C ILE A 11 12.06 34.37 -13.06
N ALA A 12 12.21 35.30 -12.12
CA ALA A 12 11.63 35.17 -10.78
C ALA A 12 10.08 35.17 -10.80
N ARG A 13 9.47 35.84 -11.78
CA ARG A 13 8.00 35.94 -11.96
C ARG A 13 7.41 34.90 -12.91
N ALA A 14 8.24 34.02 -13.47
CA ALA A 14 7.80 32.96 -14.38
C ALA A 14 7.15 31.78 -13.64
N HIS A 15 6.16 32.04 -12.80
CA HIS A 15 5.54 31.08 -11.88
C HIS A 15 5.04 29.80 -12.58
N SER A 16 4.43 29.91 -13.76
CA SER A 16 3.95 28.74 -14.51
C SER A 16 5.07 27.87 -15.06
N MET A 17 6.17 28.49 -15.51
CA MET A 17 7.36 27.77 -15.97
C MET A 17 7.97 26.98 -14.81
N TRP A 18 8.12 27.63 -13.64
CA TRP A 18 8.66 26.97 -12.45
C TRP A 18 7.77 25.86 -11.92
N ALA A 19 6.45 26.07 -11.89
CA ALA A 19 5.49 25.03 -11.51
C ALA A 19 5.58 23.79 -12.42
N PHE A 20 5.75 24.00 -13.73
CA PHE A 20 5.95 22.90 -14.67
C PHE A 20 7.26 22.15 -14.43
N TYR A 21 8.37 22.87 -14.23
CA TYR A 21 9.67 22.24 -13.94
C TYR A 21 9.70 21.50 -12.60
N LEU A 22 9.10 22.07 -11.56
CA LEU A 22 8.94 21.41 -10.26
C LEU A 22 8.04 20.18 -10.38
N GLY A 23 6.95 20.26 -11.16
CA GLY A 23 6.08 19.12 -11.44
C GLY A 23 6.84 17.97 -12.13
N LEU A 24 7.59 18.27 -13.20
CA LEU A 24 8.44 17.28 -13.86
C LEU A 24 9.49 16.71 -12.90
N LEU A 25 10.13 17.56 -12.10
CA LEU A 25 11.09 17.12 -11.09
C LEU A 25 10.43 16.11 -10.14
N PHE A 26 9.26 16.43 -9.57
CA PHE A 26 8.61 15.56 -8.60
C PHE A 26 8.02 14.27 -9.19
N ILE A 27 7.79 14.23 -10.50
CA ILE A 27 7.42 13.00 -11.22
C ILE A 27 8.65 12.09 -11.39
N TRP A 28 9.80 12.64 -11.81
CA TRP A 28 10.97 11.85 -12.19
C TRP A 28 11.96 11.60 -11.03
N LEU A 29 12.03 12.49 -10.05
CA LEU A 29 12.98 12.41 -8.95
C LEU A 29 12.84 11.13 -8.09
N PRO A 30 11.64 10.65 -7.73
CA PRO A 30 11.52 9.34 -7.05
C PRO A 30 12.15 8.19 -7.85
N GLU A 31 11.95 8.17 -9.16
CA GLU A 31 12.54 7.15 -10.04
C GLU A 31 14.06 7.29 -10.11
N ILE A 32 14.57 8.51 -10.19
CA ILE A 32 16.02 8.78 -10.19
C ILE A 32 16.65 8.37 -8.84
N ILE A 33 16.01 8.67 -7.71
CA ILE A 33 16.46 8.26 -6.38
C ILE A 33 16.48 6.73 -6.27
N TYR A 34 15.46 6.07 -6.82
CA TYR A 34 15.42 4.61 -6.86
C TYR A 34 16.55 4.04 -7.73
N LEU A 35 16.75 4.56 -8.94
CA LEU A 35 17.80 4.10 -9.86
C LEU A 35 19.21 4.37 -9.32
N ALA A 36 19.43 5.48 -8.62
CA ALA A 36 20.75 5.86 -8.13
C ALA A 36 21.10 5.24 -6.76
N ALA A 37 20.13 5.09 -5.86
CA ALA A 37 20.37 4.70 -4.47
C ALA A 37 19.60 3.45 -4.02
N GLY A 38 18.72 2.89 -4.85
CA GLY A 38 17.84 1.77 -4.49
C GLY A 38 16.80 2.12 -3.41
N ILE A 39 16.63 3.41 -3.13
CA ILE A 39 15.73 3.92 -2.10
C ILE A 39 14.36 4.14 -2.75
N ASP A 40 13.37 3.39 -2.27
CA ASP A 40 11.98 3.59 -2.65
C ASP A 40 11.38 4.63 -1.72
N THR A 41 10.85 5.71 -2.29
CA THR A 41 10.40 6.90 -1.54
C THR A 41 8.87 6.98 -1.56
N ASN A 42 8.26 7.46 -0.47
CA ASN A 42 6.82 7.40 -0.30
C ASN A 42 6.07 8.16 -1.43
N PRO A 43 5.24 7.49 -2.26
CA PRO A 43 4.58 8.12 -3.39
C PRO A 43 3.58 9.21 -2.99
N ARG A 44 3.02 9.15 -1.77
CA ARG A 44 2.13 10.20 -1.27
C ARG A 44 2.86 11.54 -1.08
N VAL A 45 4.12 11.50 -0.67
CA VAL A 45 4.93 12.72 -0.48
C VAL A 45 5.14 13.41 -1.82
N TRP A 46 5.51 12.65 -2.86
CA TRP A 46 5.71 13.20 -4.21
C TRP A 46 4.42 13.73 -4.84
N PHE A 47 3.29 13.05 -4.61
CA PHE A 47 1.97 13.54 -5.01
C PHE A 47 1.64 14.90 -4.36
N ILE A 48 1.87 15.05 -3.06
CA ILE A 48 1.65 16.31 -2.34
C ILE A 48 2.57 17.41 -2.88
N LEU A 49 3.86 17.13 -3.07
CA LEU A 49 4.82 18.09 -3.61
C LEU A 49 4.43 18.55 -5.03
N GLY A 50 4.00 17.62 -5.89
CA GLY A 50 3.47 17.92 -7.22
C GLY A 50 2.23 18.83 -7.17
N THR A 51 1.30 18.54 -6.26
CA THR A 51 0.08 19.34 -6.06
C THR A 51 0.43 20.76 -5.60
N VAL A 52 1.36 20.89 -4.65
CA VAL A 52 1.85 22.19 -4.16
C VAL A 52 2.53 22.99 -5.28
N ALA A 53 3.32 22.36 -6.14
CA ALA A 53 3.96 23.03 -7.28
C ALA A 53 2.93 23.62 -8.26
N ILE A 54 1.86 22.89 -8.55
CA ILE A 54 0.76 23.37 -9.40
C ILE A 54 0.05 24.57 -8.76
N LEU A 55 -0.28 24.47 -7.47
CA LEU A 55 -0.92 25.56 -6.73
C LEU A 55 -0.04 26.81 -6.68
N TYR A 56 1.28 26.66 -6.50
CA TYR A 56 2.24 27.76 -6.60
C TYR A 56 2.17 28.46 -7.97
N GLY A 57 2.14 27.70 -9.08
CA GLY A 57 2.07 28.26 -10.42
C GLY A 57 0.78 29.03 -10.70
N ILE A 58 -0.34 28.57 -10.15
CA ILE A 58 -1.64 29.23 -10.25
C ILE A 58 -1.65 30.51 -9.42
N VAL A 59 -1.33 30.41 -8.12
CA VAL A 59 -1.34 31.54 -7.18
C VAL A 59 -0.36 32.63 -7.60
N GLY A 60 0.88 32.26 -7.96
CA GLY A 60 1.89 33.21 -8.37
C GLY A 60 1.46 34.04 -9.58
N ARG A 61 0.81 33.42 -10.58
CA ARG A 61 0.26 34.17 -11.73
C ARG A 61 -0.81 35.18 -11.33
N LEU A 62 -1.66 34.85 -10.37
CA LEU A 62 -2.75 35.73 -9.95
C LEU A 62 -2.26 36.93 -9.14
N LEU A 63 -1.14 36.77 -8.44
CA LEU A 63 -0.51 37.87 -7.70
C LEU A 63 0.19 38.85 -8.64
N ASP A 64 0.83 38.34 -9.70
CA ASP A 64 1.58 39.16 -10.66
C ASP A 64 0.71 39.78 -11.77
N GLN A 65 -0.48 39.24 -12.03
CA GLN A 65 -1.43 39.85 -12.95
C GLN A 65 -2.17 41.01 -12.27
N SER A 66 -2.23 42.17 -12.94
CA SER A 66 -3.06 43.31 -12.54
C SER A 66 -4.54 43.00 -12.83
N ILE A 67 -5.10 42.08 -12.04
CA ILE A 67 -6.48 41.61 -12.18
C ILE A 67 -7.41 42.62 -11.52
N ASP A 68 -8.41 43.08 -12.27
CA ASP A 68 -9.56 43.80 -11.72
C ASP A 68 -10.41 42.82 -10.89
N ARG A 69 -10.21 42.85 -9.57
CA ARG A 69 -10.86 41.95 -8.60
C ARG A 69 -12.33 42.28 -8.36
N SER A 70 -12.83 43.39 -8.90
CA SER A 70 -14.22 43.82 -8.74
C SER A 70 -15.20 43.04 -9.63
N LYS A 71 -14.70 42.35 -10.66
CA LYS A 71 -15.51 41.56 -11.58
C LYS A 71 -15.60 40.11 -11.13
N VAL A 72 -16.81 39.55 -11.18
CA VAL A 72 -17.11 38.17 -10.77
C VAL A 72 -16.39 37.13 -11.64
N GLU A 73 -16.10 37.46 -12.90
CA GLU A 73 -15.33 36.63 -13.83
C GLU A 73 -13.80 36.76 -13.67
N SER A 74 -13.34 37.52 -12.67
CA SER A 74 -11.91 37.74 -12.51
C SER A 74 -11.18 36.42 -12.20
N PRO A 75 -9.99 36.18 -12.78
CA PRO A 75 -9.23 34.95 -12.56
C PRO A 75 -8.94 34.65 -11.08
N ALA A 76 -8.97 35.68 -10.22
CA ALA A 76 -8.82 35.56 -8.77
C ALA A 76 -10.00 34.79 -8.12
N TRP A 77 -11.25 35.03 -8.56
CA TRP A 77 -12.42 34.28 -8.08
C TRP A 77 -12.38 32.82 -8.55
N ILE A 78 -12.06 32.60 -9.82
CA ILE A 78 -11.94 31.25 -10.40
C ILE A 78 -10.87 30.44 -9.66
N ALA A 79 -9.74 31.06 -9.34
CA ALA A 79 -8.68 30.40 -8.60
C ALA A 79 -8.99 30.19 -7.11
N GLY A 80 -9.68 31.13 -6.47
CA GLY A 80 -10.20 30.94 -5.12
C GLY A 80 -11.16 29.75 -5.07
N LEU A 81 -12.03 29.62 -6.08
CA LEU A 81 -12.93 28.48 -6.23
C LEU A 81 -12.18 27.18 -6.50
N ALA A 82 -11.15 27.20 -7.35
CA ALA A 82 -10.30 26.04 -7.62
C ALA A 82 -9.52 25.58 -6.37
N VAL A 83 -8.98 26.51 -5.57
CA VAL A 83 -8.33 26.20 -4.29
C VAL A 83 -9.34 25.63 -3.29
N LEU A 84 -10.57 26.16 -3.24
CA LEU A 84 -11.65 25.61 -2.42
C LEU A 84 -12.06 24.20 -2.87
N VAL A 85 -12.16 23.95 -4.18
CA VAL A 85 -12.49 22.63 -4.73
C VAL A 85 -11.37 21.64 -4.48
N VAL A 86 -10.11 21.99 -4.76
CA VAL A 86 -8.94 21.14 -4.48
C VAL A 86 -8.82 20.90 -2.97
N GLY A 87 -9.02 21.93 -2.15
CA GLY A 87 -9.06 21.83 -0.70
C GLY A 87 -10.18 20.91 -0.21
N ALA A 88 -11.38 20.99 -0.81
CA ALA A 88 -12.51 20.13 -0.49
C ALA A 88 -12.28 18.68 -0.93
N VAL A 89 -11.64 18.45 -2.08
CA VAL A 89 -11.25 17.11 -2.56
C VAL A 89 -10.20 16.50 -1.62
N LEU A 90 -9.14 17.25 -1.30
CA LEU A 90 -8.12 16.82 -0.35
C LEU A 90 -8.70 16.61 1.07
N TRP A 91 -9.69 17.41 1.48
CA TRP A 91 -10.40 17.25 2.74
C TRP A 91 -11.33 16.03 2.75
N SER A 92 -11.99 15.73 1.63
CA SER A 92 -12.82 14.52 1.49
C SER A 92 -11.97 13.27 1.60
N ASP A 93 -10.79 13.24 0.96
CA ASP A 93 -9.84 12.12 1.08
C ASP A 93 -9.33 11.90 2.52
N ILE A 94 -9.31 12.95 3.36
CA ILE A 94 -8.88 12.88 4.76
C ILE A 94 -10.02 12.47 5.71
N ARG A 95 -11.29 12.75 5.37
CA ARG A 95 -12.44 12.57 6.30
C ARG A 95 -13.46 11.52 5.90
N THR A 96 -13.46 11.02 4.67
CA THR A 96 -14.27 9.86 4.32
C THR A 96 -13.40 8.62 4.39
N PRO A 97 -13.42 7.84 5.49
CA PRO A 97 -13.22 6.41 5.31
C PRO A 97 -14.26 6.00 4.25
N ALA A 98 -13.80 5.33 3.19
CA ALA A 98 -14.72 4.79 2.20
C ALA A 98 -15.83 4.05 2.95
N PRO A 99 -17.13 4.29 2.66
CA PRO A 99 -18.17 3.47 3.26
C PRO A 99 -17.81 2.02 2.95
N GLU A 100 -17.52 1.23 3.98
CA GLU A 100 -17.27 -0.18 3.80
C GLU A 100 -18.47 -0.74 3.03
N PRO A 101 -18.26 -1.30 1.83
CA PRO A 101 -19.36 -1.87 1.09
C PRO A 101 -19.91 -2.99 1.96
N ARG A 102 -21.15 -2.81 2.45
CA ARG A 102 -21.91 -3.88 3.09
C ARG A 102 -22.36 -4.83 1.99
N LEU A 103 -21.41 -5.58 1.47
CA LEU A 103 -21.64 -6.70 0.58
C LEU A 103 -22.09 -7.87 1.44
N GLU A 104 -23.25 -8.43 1.12
CA GLU A 104 -23.62 -9.76 1.59
C GLU A 104 -22.45 -10.71 1.33
N PRO A 105 -22.08 -11.58 2.29
CA PRO A 105 -20.97 -12.49 2.10
C PRO A 105 -21.26 -13.36 0.87
N LEU A 106 -20.50 -13.15 -0.20
CA LEU A 106 -20.43 -14.14 -1.26
C LEU A 106 -19.99 -15.45 -0.60
N PRO A 107 -20.70 -16.56 -0.82
CA PRO A 107 -20.33 -17.83 -0.23
C PRO A 107 -19.02 -18.28 -0.89
N VAL A 108 -17.89 -17.85 -0.32
CA VAL A 108 -16.66 -18.61 -0.45
C VAL A 108 -17.02 -19.96 0.14
N SER A 109 -17.14 -20.99 -0.70
CA SER A 109 -17.46 -22.34 -0.26
C SER A 109 -16.59 -22.67 0.96
N GLN A 110 -17.18 -23.11 2.08
CA GLN A 110 -16.42 -23.47 3.29
C GLN A 110 -15.28 -24.45 2.97
N THR A 111 -15.45 -25.27 1.93
CA THR A 111 -14.41 -26.16 1.39
C THR A 111 -13.18 -25.42 0.88
N ALA A 112 -13.36 -24.26 0.23
CA ALA A 112 -12.26 -23.44 -0.26
C ALA A 112 -11.50 -22.78 0.89
N GLU A 113 -12.18 -22.30 1.93
CA GLU A 113 -11.52 -21.75 3.11
C GLU A 113 -10.72 -22.83 3.87
N SER A 114 -11.31 -24.00 4.12
CA SER A 114 -10.59 -25.11 4.76
C SER A 114 -9.37 -25.55 3.94
N ALA A 115 -9.48 -25.60 2.61
CA ALA A 115 -8.34 -25.89 1.74
C ALA A 115 -7.25 -24.81 1.82
N THR A 116 -7.63 -23.53 1.88
CA THR A 116 -6.71 -22.41 2.08
C THR A 116 -5.99 -22.53 3.43
N MET A 117 -6.72 -22.77 4.52
CA MET A 117 -6.14 -22.89 5.87
C MET A 117 -5.18 -24.07 5.99
N GLY A 118 -5.51 -25.21 5.36
CA GLY A 118 -4.61 -26.37 5.29
C GLY A 118 -3.25 -26.08 4.64
N VAL A 119 -3.13 -25.00 3.86
CA VAL A 119 -1.87 -24.52 3.28
C VAL A 119 -1.30 -23.34 4.07
N ALA A 120 -2.13 -22.38 4.50
CA ALA A 120 -1.70 -21.14 5.13
C ALA A 120 -1.10 -21.36 6.53
N VAL A 121 -1.74 -22.20 7.36
CA VAL A 121 -1.30 -22.48 8.73
C VAL A 121 0.14 -23.03 8.77
N PRO A 122 0.50 -24.13 8.06
CA PRO A 122 1.87 -24.64 8.10
C PRO A 122 2.88 -23.68 7.44
N LEU A 123 2.47 -22.93 6.42
CA LEU A 123 3.31 -21.91 5.77
C LEU A 123 3.72 -20.81 6.76
N VAL A 124 2.75 -20.23 7.47
CA VAL A 124 2.98 -19.15 8.44
C VAL A 124 3.71 -19.67 9.67
N ALA A 125 3.28 -20.80 10.22
CA ALA A 125 3.90 -21.41 11.41
C ALA A 125 5.42 -21.59 11.26
N ARG A 126 5.88 -21.99 10.08
CA ARG A 126 7.30 -22.15 9.78
C ARG A 126 8.08 -20.82 9.77
N TRP A 127 7.45 -19.72 9.33
CA TRP A 127 8.08 -18.42 9.23
C TRP A 127 8.10 -17.64 10.56
N GLU A 128 7.04 -17.75 11.36
CA GLU A 128 6.94 -17.05 12.65
C GLU A 128 7.71 -17.80 13.76
N GLY A 129 7.72 -19.13 13.71
CA GLY A 129 8.32 -19.97 14.74
C GLY A 129 7.42 -20.11 15.98
N LEU A 130 7.56 -21.23 16.69
CA LEU A 130 6.71 -21.56 17.85
C LEU A 130 7.38 -21.18 19.18
N ARG A 131 6.66 -20.43 20.02
CA ARG A 131 6.99 -20.19 21.43
C ARG A 131 5.80 -20.53 22.33
N THR A 132 5.85 -21.65 23.03
CA THR A 132 4.75 -22.14 23.89
C THR A 132 4.65 -21.41 25.24
N GLU A 133 5.61 -20.56 25.56
CA GLU A 133 5.65 -19.75 26.77
C GLU A 133 5.68 -18.27 26.38
N ALA A 134 4.92 -17.44 27.09
CA ALA A 134 4.90 -16.00 26.85
C ALA A 134 6.27 -15.36 27.09
N TYR A 135 6.74 -14.57 26.14
CA TYR A 135 8.00 -13.85 26.17
C TYR A 135 7.79 -12.37 25.83
N LEU A 136 8.77 -11.51 26.12
CA LEU A 136 8.77 -10.13 25.65
C LEU A 136 9.43 -10.06 24.28
N ASP A 137 8.71 -9.50 23.30
CA ASP A 137 9.29 -9.20 21.99
C ASP A 137 10.36 -8.07 22.08
N PRO A 138 11.07 -7.74 20.99
CA PRO A 138 12.08 -6.68 21.00
C PRO A 138 11.56 -5.28 21.36
N VAL A 139 10.23 -5.05 21.32
CA VAL A 139 9.60 -3.78 21.69
C VAL A 139 8.90 -3.84 23.06
N GLY A 140 9.04 -4.95 23.80
CA GLY A 140 8.56 -5.12 25.17
C GLY A 140 7.10 -5.57 25.29
N VAL A 141 6.51 -6.13 24.23
CA VAL A 141 5.12 -6.62 24.23
C VAL A 141 5.10 -8.12 24.56
N PRO A 142 4.29 -8.56 25.55
CA PRO A 142 4.06 -9.98 25.82
C PRO A 142 3.50 -10.70 24.58
N THR A 143 4.21 -11.73 24.16
CA THR A 143 3.94 -12.48 22.92
C THR A 143 4.01 -13.99 23.20
N ILE A 144 3.12 -14.77 22.60
CA ILE A 144 3.09 -16.23 22.70
C ILE A 144 2.77 -16.87 21.33
N CYS A 145 3.01 -18.17 21.20
CA CYS A 145 2.75 -18.99 20.03
C CYS A 145 3.49 -18.48 18.78
N TYR A 146 2.76 -18.10 17.73
CA TYR A 146 3.29 -17.65 16.45
C TYR A 146 3.25 -16.13 16.29
N GLY A 147 3.41 -15.39 17.40
CA GLY A 147 3.34 -13.92 17.40
C GLY A 147 2.04 -13.33 17.96
N HIS A 148 1.25 -14.12 18.68
CA HIS A 148 0.01 -13.64 19.32
C HIS A 148 0.33 -12.73 20.51
N THR A 149 -0.30 -11.56 20.57
CA THR A 149 -0.06 -10.54 21.60
C THR A 149 -1.32 -10.13 22.38
N SER A 150 -2.51 -10.39 21.83
CA SER A 150 -3.75 -9.88 22.39
C SER A 150 -4.10 -10.57 23.70
N GLY A 151 -4.08 -9.81 24.81
CA GLY A 151 -4.44 -10.34 26.13
C GLY A 151 -3.40 -11.26 26.77
N VAL A 152 -2.21 -11.38 26.17
CA VAL A 152 -1.12 -12.23 26.68
C VAL A 152 -0.49 -11.60 27.92
N ARG A 153 -0.21 -12.44 28.91
CA ARG A 153 0.49 -12.07 30.14
C ARG A 153 1.76 -12.91 30.29
N LEU A 154 2.79 -12.33 30.91
CA LEU A 154 4.00 -13.08 31.23
C LEU A 154 3.65 -14.22 32.20
N GLY A 155 4.13 -15.42 31.87
CA GLY A 155 3.80 -16.66 32.58
C GLY A 155 2.72 -17.51 31.89
N ASP A 156 2.02 -16.98 30.89
CA ASP A 156 1.08 -17.76 30.09
C ASP A 156 1.81 -18.89 29.34
N ARG A 157 1.15 -20.05 29.26
CA ARG A 157 1.63 -21.25 28.58
C ARG A 157 0.54 -21.85 27.71
N MET A 158 0.91 -22.26 26.52
CA MET A 158 0.02 -22.95 25.57
C MET A 158 0.72 -24.17 24.98
N SER A 159 -0.01 -25.25 24.78
CA SER A 159 0.48 -26.40 24.02
C SER A 159 0.62 -26.04 22.54
N GLU A 160 1.44 -26.79 21.80
CA GLU A 160 1.58 -26.62 20.36
C GLU A 160 0.22 -26.71 19.63
N SER A 161 -0.64 -27.65 20.03
CA SER A 161 -1.98 -27.79 19.45
C SER A 161 -2.86 -26.56 19.67
N GLN A 162 -2.75 -25.92 20.85
CA GLN A 162 -3.46 -24.68 21.14
C GLN A 162 -2.90 -23.52 20.32
N CYS A 163 -1.58 -23.44 20.15
CA CYS A 163 -0.94 -22.44 19.30
C CYS A 163 -1.35 -22.58 17.83
N GLN A 164 -1.47 -23.81 17.31
CA GLN A 164 -1.94 -24.04 15.95
C GLN A 164 -3.41 -23.67 15.78
N ALA A 165 -4.28 -24.02 16.73
CA ALA A 165 -5.69 -23.65 16.69
C ALA A 165 -5.88 -22.11 16.77
N LEU A 166 -5.04 -21.45 17.58
CA LEU A 166 -5.01 -20.00 17.67
C LEU A 166 -4.58 -19.38 16.33
N LEU A 167 -3.51 -19.90 15.72
CA LEU A 167 -3.05 -19.42 14.41
C LEU A 167 -4.08 -19.64 13.31
N ASP A 168 -4.78 -20.79 13.27
CA ASP A 168 -5.87 -21.04 12.32
C ASP A 168 -6.97 -19.98 12.46
N THR A 169 -7.35 -19.66 13.69
CA THR A 169 -8.34 -18.61 13.98
C THR A 169 -7.87 -17.25 13.49
N GLU A 170 -6.64 -16.84 13.84
CA GLU A 170 -6.10 -15.55 13.39
C GLU A 170 -6.01 -15.48 11.87
N LEU A 171 -5.55 -16.53 11.20
CA LEU A 171 -5.41 -16.52 9.74
C LEU A 171 -6.75 -16.41 9.02
N ARG A 172 -7.84 -16.94 9.60
CA ARG A 172 -9.19 -16.71 9.07
C ARG A 172 -9.58 -15.24 9.16
N ASP A 173 -9.29 -14.57 10.28
CA ASP A 173 -9.57 -13.14 10.45
C ASP A 173 -8.75 -12.27 9.48
N TYR A 174 -7.45 -12.58 9.34
CA TYR A 174 -6.57 -11.91 8.37
C TYR A 174 -7.05 -12.12 6.93
N ARG A 175 -7.44 -13.35 6.59
CA ARG A 175 -7.98 -13.70 5.28
C ARG A 175 -9.27 -12.94 4.99
N ALA A 176 -10.24 -12.98 5.91
CA ALA A 176 -11.51 -12.26 5.77
C ALA A 176 -11.28 -10.76 5.57
N SER A 177 -10.41 -10.17 6.40
CA SER A 177 -10.03 -8.77 6.29
C SER A 177 -9.36 -8.43 4.95
N LEU A 178 -8.48 -9.32 4.45
CA LEU A 178 -7.81 -9.15 3.17
C LEU A 178 -8.78 -9.26 1.99
N HIS A 179 -9.81 -10.12 2.09
CA HIS A 179 -10.79 -10.33 1.03
C HIS A 179 -11.58 -9.06 0.68
N HIS A 180 -11.72 -8.11 1.62
CA HIS A 180 -12.30 -6.79 1.34
C HIS A 180 -11.54 -5.98 0.29
N TYR A 181 -10.25 -6.29 0.04
CA TYR A 181 -9.44 -5.62 -0.97
C TYR A 181 -9.49 -6.31 -2.34
N PHE A 182 -10.12 -7.47 -2.45
CA PHE A 182 -10.24 -8.20 -3.72
C PHE A 182 -11.56 -7.88 -4.43
N THR A 183 -11.49 -7.81 -5.76
CA THR A 183 -12.70 -7.71 -6.58
C THR A 183 -13.50 -9.03 -6.54
N PRO A 184 -14.82 -9.01 -6.78
CA PRO A 184 -15.61 -10.23 -6.88
C PRO A 184 -15.06 -11.24 -7.91
N GLN A 185 -14.49 -10.74 -9.02
CA GLN A 185 -13.84 -11.56 -10.05
C GLN A 185 -12.56 -12.22 -9.53
N THR A 186 -11.78 -11.50 -8.71
CA THR A 186 -10.60 -12.07 -8.07
C THR A 186 -10.99 -13.19 -7.10
N ILE A 187 -11.98 -12.94 -6.24
CA ILE A 187 -12.43 -13.91 -5.23
C ILE A 187 -12.98 -15.18 -5.91
N SER A 188 -13.81 -15.02 -6.94
CA SER A 188 -14.46 -16.17 -7.59
C SER A 188 -13.57 -16.95 -8.56
N GLY A 189 -12.63 -16.30 -9.24
CA GLY A 189 -11.91 -16.90 -10.37
C GLY A 189 -10.39 -16.85 -10.30
N ARG A 190 -9.80 -16.07 -9.38
CA ARG A 190 -8.36 -15.85 -9.31
C ARG A 190 -7.77 -16.15 -7.95
N LEU A 191 -8.51 -16.63 -6.97
CA LEU A 191 -7.95 -17.11 -5.71
C LEU A 191 -8.06 -18.64 -5.63
N THR A 192 -7.04 -19.32 -6.13
CA THR A 192 -6.87 -20.76 -5.79
C THR A 192 -6.52 -20.88 -4.31
N PRO A 193 -6.79 -22.02 -3.65
CA PRO A 193 -6.42 -22.20 -2.24
C PRO A 193 -4.95 -21.89 -1.94
N TYR A 194 -4.03 -22.24 -2.85
CA TYR A 194 -2.61 -21.92 -2.73
C TYR A 194 -2.34 -20.40 -2.82
N ARG A 195 -3.00 -19.71 -3.75
CA ARG A 195 -2.82 -18.27 -3.93
C ARG A 195 -3.39 -17.48 -2.78
N ASP A 196 -4.59 -17.86 -2.35
CA ASP A 196 -5.24 -17.27 -1.19
C ASP A 196 -4.39 -17.46 0.08
N ALA A 197 -3.77 -18.63 0.25
CA ALA A 197 -2.85 -18.90 1.36
C ALA A 197 -1.58 -18.05 1.28
N ALA A 198 -1.00 -17.85 0.09
CA ALA A 198 0.15 -16.97 -0.10
C ALA A 198 -0.16 -15.51 0.27
N TYR A 199 -1.30 -14.99 -0.20
CA TYR A 199 -1.75 -13.63 0.12
C TYR A 199 -2.13 -13.48 1.60
N THR A 200 -2.71 -14.51 2.22
CA THR A 200 -3.01 -14.53 3.67
C THR A 200 -1.72 -14.52 4.50
N SER A 201 -0.72 -15.33 4.14
CA SER A 201 0.59 -15.33 4.81
C SER A 201 1.33 -14.00 4.66
N PHE A 202 1.17 -13.36 3.51
CA PHE A 202 1.68 -12.01 3.27
C PHE A 202 0.98 -10.98 4.16
N ALA A 203 -0.36 -11.01 4.21
CA ALA A 203 -1.13 -10.12 5.09
C ALA A 203 -0.80 -10.32 6.57
N TYR A 204 -0.54 -11.55 7.03
CA TYR A 204 -0.08 -11.80 8.39
C TYR A 204 1.24 -11.08 8.70
N ASN A 205 2.16 -11.02 7.73
CA ASN A 205 3.48 -10.40 7.95
C ASN A 205 3.46 -8.87 7.86
N VAL A 206 2.76 -8.30 6.88
CA VAL A 206 2.83 -6.85 6.59
C VAL A 206 1.57 -6.09 6.98
N GLY A 207 0.59 -6.80 7.58
CA GLY A 207 -0.72 -6.29 7.89
C GLY A 207 -1.68 -6.34 6.69
N THR A 208 -2.98 -6.45 7.00
CA THR A 208 -4.07 -6.53 6.01
C THR A 208 -4.14 -5.30 5.12
N ALA A 209 -3.97 -4.10 5.68
CA ALA A 209 -3.96 -2.86 4.91
C ALA A 209 -2.72 -2.74 4.00
N GLY A 210 -1.55 -3.19 4.47
CA GLY A 210 -0.31 -3.21 3.69
C GLY A 210 -0.41 -4.16 2.51
N ALA A 211 -0.89 -5.38 2.74
CA ALA A 211 -1.10 -6.37 1.69
C ALA A 211 -2.24 -5.95 0.74
N GLY A 212 -3.36 -5.50 1.26
CA GLY A 212 -4.55 -5.10 0.49
C GLY A 212 -4.31 -3.89 -0.41
N GLY A 213 -3.60 -2.87 0.07
CA GLY A 213 -3.23 -1.67 -0.70
C GLY A 213 -2.04 -1.86 -1.64
N SER A 214 -1.41 -3.05 -1.65
CA SER A 214 -0.17 -3.29 -2.38
C SER A 214 -0.35 -3.33 -3.89
N THR A 215 0.76 -3.16 -4.61
CA THR A 215 0.82 -3.43 -6.07
C THR A 215 0.46 -4.88 -6.40
N ALA A 216 0.78 -5.84 -5.52
CA ALA A 216 0.43 -7.24 -5.72
C ALA A 216 -1.09 -7.45 -5.79
N THR A 217 -1.84 -6.85 -4.85
CA THR A 217 -3.32 -6.93 -4.84
C THR A 217 -3.93 -6.19 -6.02
N ARG A 218 -3.40 -5.01 -6.36
CA ARG A 218 -3.87 -4.22 -7.52
C ARG A 218 -3.71 -4.99 -8.84
N ARG A 219 -2.55 -5.62 -9.08
CA ARG A 219 -2.30 -6.42 -10.29
C ARG A 219 -3.18 -7.67 -10.36
N LEU A 220 -3.34 -8.37 -9.24
CA LEU A 220 -4.24 -9.52 -9.17
C LEU A 220 -5.69 -9.13 -9.48
N ASN A 221 -6.16 -7.99 -8.97
CA ASN A 221 -7.47 -7.42 -9.29
C ASN A 221 -7.62 -6.99 -10.76
N ALA A 222 -6.54 -6.55 -11.39
CA ALA A 222 -6.52 -6.26 -12.83
C ALA A 222 -6.48 -7.54 -13.71
N GLY A 223 -6.30 -8.72 -13.11
CA GLY A 223 -6.19 -9.99 -13.84
C GLY A 223 -4.76 -10.37 -14.23
N ASP A 224 -3.77 -9.55 -13.90
CA ASP A 224 -2.36 -9.89 -14.01
C ASP A 224 -1.94 -10.76 -12.82
N ILE A 225 -2.25 -12.06 -12.91
CA ILE A 225 -1.98 -13.01 -11.83
C ILE A 225 -0.46 -13.17 -11.63
N ALA A 226 0.30 -13.34 -12.71
CA ALA A 226 1.74 -13.55 -12.64
C ALA A 226 2.46 -12.33 -12.07
N GLY A 227 2.14 -11.13 -12.57
CA GLY A 227 2.73 -9.89 -12.07
C GLY A 227 2.23 -9.51 -10.67
N GLY A 228 1.03 -9.97 -10.26
CA GLY A 228 0.54 -9.90 -8.88
C GLY A 228 1.37 -10.75 -7.93
N CYS A 229 1.60 -12.02 -8.27
CA CYS A 229 2.45 -12.92 -7.49
C CYS A 229 3.90 -12.43 -7.43
N GLU A 230 4.46 -11.94 -8.54
CA GLU A 230 5.83 -11.41 -8.55
C GLU A 230 5.95 -10.17 -7.66
N ALA A 231 4.94 -9.30 -7.61
CA ALA A 231 4.99 -8.11 -6.77
C ALA A 231 5.00 -8.41 -5.25
N LEU A 232 4.74 -9.65 -4.82
CA LEU A 232 4.98 -10.07 -3.43
C LEU A 232 6.47 -9.97 -3.06
N THR A 233 7.38 -10.25 -4.00
CA THR A 233 8.84 -10.24 -3.79
C THR A 233 9.42 -8.87 -3.44
N TRP A 234 8.65 -7.81 -3.69
CA TRP A 234 9.05 -6.43 -3.44
C TRP A 234 8.97 -6.05 -1.95
N TRP A 235 8.22 -6.83 -1.16
CA TRP A 235 8.06 -6.64 0.28
C TRP A 235 9.18 -7.35 1.07
N ASN A 236 10.42 -6.96 0.78
CA ASN A 236 11.62 -7.62 1.30
C ASN A 236 12.50 -6.73 2.20
N LYS A 237 12.02 -5.53 2.56
CA LYS A 237 12.76 -4.55 3.36
C LYS A 237 12.17 -4.40 4.77
N ALA A 238 13.03 -4.25 5.78
CA ALA A 238 12.68 -3.80 7.12
C ALA A 238 13.70 -2.74 7.57
N GLY A 239 13.24 -1.66 8.22
CA GLY A 239 14.12 -0.56 8.61
C GLY A 239 14.91 0.05 7.44
N GLY A 240 14.31 0.07 6.24
CA GLY A 240 14.94 0.58 5.01
C GLY A 240 15.98 -0.34 4.36
N ARG A 241 16.26 -1.53 4.93
CA ARG A 241 17.27 -2.47 4.43
C ARG A 241 16.63 -3.77 3.94
N VAL A 242 17.16 -4.34 2.88
CA VAL A 242 16.74 -5.67 2.40
C VAL A 242 17.12 -6.72 3.43
N MET A 243 16.16 -7.56 3.81
CA MET A 243 16.33 -8.62 4.80
C MET A 243 16.28 -9.97 4.11
N ARG A 244 17.35 -10.78 4.25
CA ARG A 244 17.44 -12.11 3.65
C ARG A 244 16.26 -13.01 4.03
N GLY A 245 15.81 -12.94 5.29
CA GLY A 245 14.64 -13.69 5.75
C GLY A 245 13.36 -13.32 4.99
N LEU A 246 13.13 -12.02 4.75
CA LEU A 246 11.97 -11.56 3.98
C LEU A 246 12.09 -11.95 2.50
N VAL A 247 13.28 -11.86 1.90
CA VAL A 247 13.51 -12.33 0.52
C VAL A 247 13.10 -13.80 0.37
N ASN A 248 13.55 -14.67 1.28
CA ASN A 248 13.23 -16.09 1.23
C ASN A 248 11.73 -16.34 1.46
N ARG A 249 11.11 -15.63 2.41
CA ARG A 249 9.67 -15.72 2.67
C ARG A 249 8.83 -15.32 1.45
N ARG A 250 9.14 -14.17 0.85
CA ARG A 250 8.41 -13.71 -0.34
C ARG A 250 8.63 -14.60 -1.55
N ALA A 251 9.81 -15.19 -1.71
CA ALA A 251 10.08 -16.14 -2.79
C ALA A 251 9.18 -17.38 -2.68
N GLU A 252 9.04 -17.93 -1.47
CA GLU A 252 8.18 -19.09 -1.25
C GLU A 252 6.69 -18.76 -1.44
N GLU A 253 6.23 -17.62 -0.94
CA GLU A 253 4.85 -17.17 -1.15
C GLU A 253 4.57 -16.88 -2.63
N ARG A 254 5.52 -16.30 -3.37
CA ARG A 254 5.41 -16.14 -4.83
C ARG A 254 5.25 -17.50 -5.51
N ASP A 255 6.12 -18.46 -5.19
CA ASP A 255 6.09 -19.78 -5.81
C ASP A 255 4.76 -20.51 -5.50
N LEU A 256 4.25 -20.34 -4.28
CA LEU A 256 2.94 -20.82 -3.87
C LEU A 256 1.80 -20.13 -4.63
N CYS A 257 1.86 -18.81 -4.77
CA CYS A 257 0.90 -17.97 -5.50
C CYS A 257 0.79 -18.35 -6.99
N LEU A 258 1.92 -18.72 -7.59
CA LEU A 258 2.02 -19.15 -8.97
C LEU A 258 1.53 -20.58 -9.20
N ARG A 259 1.32 -21.40 -8.15
CA ARG A 259 0.78 -22.76 -8.33
C ARG A 259 -0.59 -22.72 -9.01
N GLY A 260 -0.74 -23.52 -10.07
CA GLY A 260 -1.95 -23.60 -10.88
C GLY A 260 -2.05 -22.55 -11.99
N LEU A 261 -1.08 -21.64 -12.14
CA LEU A 261 -0.84 -20.98 -13.43
C LEU A 261 -0.20 -22.03 -14.35
N GLY A 262 -1.04 -22.80 -15.05
CA GLY A 262 -0.56 -23.78 -16.02
C GLY A 262 0.37 -23.11 -17.03
N THR A 263 1.55 -23.69 -17.26
CA THR A 263 2.37 -23.35 -18.41
C THR A 263 1.56 -23.73 -19.65
N ARG A 264 0.88 -22.76 -20.26
CA ARG A 264 0.45 -22.89 -21.65
C ARG A 264 1.74 -22.92 -22.47
N THR A 265 2.21 -24.14 -22.72
CA THR A 265 3.16 -24.43 -23.79
C THR A 265 2.41 -24.44 -25.11
#